data_AF-A0A2S8FK54-F1
#
_entry.id   AF-A0A2S8FK54-F1
#
_cell.length_a   1.000
_cell.length_b   1.000
_cell.length_c   1.000
_cell.angle_alpha   90.00
_cell.angle_beta   90.00
_cell.angle_gamma   90.00
#
_symmetry.space_group_name_H-M   'P 1'
#
loop_
_entity.id
_entity.type
_entity.pdbx_description
1 polymer ?
#
loop_
_entity_poly.entity_id
_entity_poly.type
_entity_poly.pdbx_seq_one_letter_code
_entity_poly.pdbx_strand_id
1 'polypeptide(L)'
;MSESEEPAKRTGRWPLSVGTFLASFLLLALLLGWWADHQRLANELVDAKLDREVKSRQIQRLREDRFDARFQAFSSFSWETFESKWTPDTYVVAVEENRDRDALPALSNALFLSEEASLDAVVERLIPKVLSPSPQVRFNALATLVAQYRPRSSRMEKHTQNLTDVILVQLRESKDNVEEVKTVLDALKSIGANPSQAAIDEVAKIMNDGHHPLAVLATLTAGKMDVSLKVGPRLIALIDQKHEDWALAAKHLHEHFPKAEAYEYLKSKYREPKFGPNQLTLIEAMNEIEW
;
A
#
# COMPACT_ATOMS: atom_id res chain seq x y z
N MET A 1 77.04 -3.94 -78.34
CA MET A 1 75.70 -3.88 -78.96
C MET A 1 75.29 -5.33 -79.17
N SER A 2 74.28 -5.92 -78.55
CA SER A 2 73.14 -5.40 -77.80
C SER A 2 72.85 -6.36 -76.63
N GLU A 3 72.62 -5.81 -75.44
CA GLU A 3 72.27 -6.55 -74.23
C GLU A 3 70.80 -7.01 -74.26
N SER A 4 70.64 -8.28 -73.90
CA SER A 4 69.56 -8.95 -73.16
C SER A 4 68.23 -8.22 -72.93
N GLU A 5 67.18 -8.87 -73.42
CA GLU A 5 65.83 -8.81 -72.86
C GLU A 5 65.81 -9.29 -71.39
N GLU A 6 65.27 -8.47 -70.48
CA GLU A 6 64.79 -8.92 -69.17
C GLU A 6 63.25 -8.92 -69.16
N PRO A 7 62.59 -9.99 -68.71
CA PRO A 7 61.20 -9.93 -68.30
C PRO A 7 61.02 -9.97 -66.78
N ALA A 8 59.94 -9.31 -66.36
CA ALA A 8 59.13 -9.55 -65.17
C ALA A 8 59.50 -8.88 -63.84
N LYS A 9 58.52 -8.11 -63.32
CA LYS A 9 57.80 -8.44 -62.07
C LYS A 9 56.57 -7.52 -61.90
N ARG A 10 55.40 -8.01 -62.32
CA ARG A 10 54.10 -7.48 -61.85
C ARG A 10 53.84 -8.06 -60.46
N THR A 11 54.06 -7.26 -59.41
CA THR A 11 53.65 -7.59 -58.04
C THR A 11 52.17 -7.24 -57.88
N GLY A 12 51.32 -8.26 -57.91
CA GLY A 12 49.89 -8.13 -57.62
C GLY A 12 49.67 -7.76 -56.15
N ARG A 13 49.26 -6.51 -55.89
CA ARG A 13 48.71 -6.09 -54.60
C ARG A 13 47.32 -6.71 -54.44
N TRP A 14 47.21 -7.73 -53.59
CA TRP A 14 45.92 -8.24 -53.10
C TRP A 14 45.21 -7.17 -52.26
N PRO A 15 43.86 -7.09 -52.29
CA PRO A 15 43.14 -6.01 -51.63
C PRO A 15 43.08 -6.27 -50.11
N LEU A 16 43.93 -5.55 -49.37
CA LEU A 16 43.95 -5.50 -47.90
C LEU A 16 42.64 -4.96 -47.26
N SER A 17 41.65 -4.57 -48.05
CA SER A 17 40.41 -3.93 -47.56
C SER A 17 39.35 -4.92 -47.11
N VAL A 18 39.13 -6.05 -47.79
CA VAL A 18 38.00 -6.94 -47.45
C VAL A 18 38.24 -7.70 -46.13
N GLY A 19 39.48 -8.15 -45.90
CA GLY A 19 39.85 -8.87 -44.69
C GLY A 19 39.78 -8.00 -43.43
N THR A 20 40.09 -6.70 -43.55
CA THR A 20 40.01 -5.75 -42.42
C THR A 20 38.56 -5.43 -42.06
N PHE A 21 37.68 -5.23 -43.05
CA PHE A 21 36.24 -5.09 -42.78
C PHE A 21 35.63 -6.34 -42.12
N LEU A 22 35.99 -7.53 -42.59
CA LEU A 22 35.51 -8.78 -42.00
C LEU A 22 36.00 -8.95 -40.55
N ALA A 23 37.27 -8.62 -40.28
CA ALA A 23 37.84 -8.68 -38.94
C ALA A 23 37.19 -7.67 -37.98
N SER A 24 36.95 -6.43 -38.44
CA SER A 24 36.24 -5.42 -37.65
C SER A 24 34.79 -5.82 -37.36
N PHE A 25 34.10 -6.42 -38.33
CA PHE A 25 32.73 -6.91 -38.15
C PHE A 25 32.67 -8.08 -37.15
N LEU A 26 33.63 -9.01 -37.22
CA LEU A 26 33.77 -10.10 -36.26
C LEU A 26 34.05 -9.59 -34.84
N LEU A 27 34.91 -8.59 -34.68
CA LEU A 27 35.17 -7.94 -33.39
C LEU A 27 33.91 -7.26 -32.83
N LEU A 28 33.16 -6.56 -33.68
CA LEU A 28 31.90 -5.92 -33.27
C LEU A 28 30.85 -6.96 -32.85
N ALA A 29 30.74 -8.07 -33.60
CA ALA A 29 29.84 -9.17 -33.27
C ALA A 29 30.24 -9.86 -31.95
N LEU A 30 31.54 -10.03 -31.69
CA LEU A 30 32.05 -10.55 -30.42
C LEU A 30 31.74 -9.61 -29.26
N LEU A 31 31.93 -8.29 -29.43
CA LEU A 31 31.61 -7.30 -28.39
C LEU A 31 30.10 -7.25 -28.10
N LEU A 32 29.25 -7.29 -29.13
CA LEU A 32 27.80 -7.32 -28.98
C LEU A 32 27.34 -8.63 -28.33
N GLY A 33 27.91 -9.77 -28.72
CA GLY A 33 27.64 -11.07 -28.13
C GLY A 33 28.04 -11.12 -26.65
N TRP A 34 29.24 -10.64 -26.33
CA TRP A 34 29.71 -10.54 -24.94
C TRP A 34 28.83 -9.62 -24.11
N TRP A 35 28.43 -8.46 -24.64
CA TRP A 35 27.56 -7.52 -23.94
C TRP A 35 26.15 -8.10 -23.70
N ALA A 36 25.57 -8.76 -24.70
CA ALA A 36 24.27 -9.44 -24.56
C ALA A 36 24.34 -10.56 -23.53
N ASP A 37 25.41 -11.36 -23.52
CA ASP A 37 25.62 -12.43 -22.56
C ASP A 37 25.87 -11.87 -21.14
N HIS A 38 26.60 -10.76 -21.01
CA HIS A 38 26.80 -10.10 -19.73
C HIS A 38 25.51 -9.50 -19.16
N GLN A 39 24.67 -8.88 -20.00
CA GLN A 39 23.35 -8.40 -19.58
C GLN A 39 22.45 -9.55 -19.16
N ARG A 40 22.47 -10.66 -19.90
CA ARG A 40 21.72 -11.86 -19.55
C ARG A 40 22.17 -12.42 -18.21
N LEU A 41 23.47 -12.61 -18.01
CA LEU A 41 24.02 -13.10 -16.74
C LEU A 41 23.74 -12.16 -15.57
N ALA A 42 23.79 -10.85 -15.79
CA ALA A 42 23.43 -9.86 -14.78
C ALA A 42 21.95 -9.98 -14.39
N ASN A 43 21.05 -10.15 -15.36
CA ASN A 43 19.61 -10.36 -15.10
C ASN A 43 19.34 -11.69 -14.39
N GLU A 44 20.00 -12.77 -14.81
CA GLU A 44 19.89 -14.09 -14.16
C GLU A 44 20.41 -14.05 -12.72
N LEU A 45 21.50 -13.31 -12.43
CA LEU A 45 22.01 -13.09 -11.08
C LEU A 45 21.04 -12.28 -10.21
N VAL A 46 20.45 -11.22 -10.76
CA VAL A 46 19.45 -10.41 -10.03
C VAL A 46 18.22 -11.26 -9.70
N ASP A 47 17.76 -12.08 -10.64
CA ASP A 47 16.62 -13.00 -10.42
C ASP A 47 16.95 -14.09 -9.40
N ALA A 48 18.13 -14.71 -9.49
CA ALA A 48 18.56 -15.73 -8.53
C ALA A 48 18.77 -15.15 -7.13
N LYS A 49 19.29 -13.92 -7.04
CA LYS A 49 19.41 -13.20 -5.76
C LYS A 49 18.04 -12.88 -5.19
N LEU A 50 17.12 -12.40 -6.02
CA LEU A 50 15.74 -12.08 -5.61
C LEU A 50 15.02 -13.33 -5.09
N ASP A 51 15.03 -14.43 -5.85
CA ASP A 51 14.39 -15.69 -5.47
C ASP A 51 14.97 -16.26 -4.16
N ARG A 52 16.30 -16.13 -3.98
CA ARG A 52 16.97 -16.51 -2.72
C ARG A 52 16.51 -15.64 -1.55
N GLU A 53 16.43 -14.32 -1.73
CA GLU A 53 16.01 -13.40 -0.66
C GLU A 53 14.55 -13.57 -0.29
N VAL A 54 13.66 -13.71 -1.27
CA VAL A 54 12.22 -14.04 -1.11
C VAL A 54 12.07 -15.33 -0.29
N LYS A 55 12.66 -16.44 -0.74
CA LYS A 55 12.59 -17.75 -0.05
C LYS A 55 13.19 -17.72 1.34
N SER A 56 14.32 -17.02 1.54
CA SER A 56 14.96 -16.93 2.85
C SER A 56 14.06 -16.28 3.90
N ARG A 57 13.29 -15.25 3.50
CA ARG A 57 12.37 -14.52 4.36
C ARG A 57 11.08 -15.29 4.63
N GLN A 58 10.57 -16.03 3.64
CA GLN A 58 9.45 -16.95 3.87
C GLN A 58 9.78 -17.97 4.97
N ILE A 59 10.99 -18.55 4.94
CA ILE A 59 11.44 -19.50 5.98
C ILE A 59 11.55 -18.82 7.35
N GLN A 60 11.97 -17.55 7.40
CA GLN A 60 12.05 -16.78 8.63
C GLN A 60 10.66 -16.45 9.21
N ARG A 61 9.70 -16.00 8.37
CA ARG A 61 8.32 -15.72 8.78
C ARG A 61 7.60 -16.96 9.32
N LEU A 62 7.76 -18.12 8.67
CA LEU A 62 7.21 -19.40 9.16
C LEU A 62 7.74 -19.81 10.54
N ARG A 63 8.91 -19.28 10.95
CA ARG A 63 9.51 -19.50 12.27
C ARG A 63 8.99 -18.49 13.31
N GLU A 64 8.65 -17.27 12.89
CA GLU A 64 8.12 -16.20 13.74
C GLU A 64 6.59 -16.33 13.95
N ASP A 65 5.81 -16.74 12.95
CA ASP A 65 4.34 -16.93 13.05
C ASP A 65 3.93 -18.02 14.05
N ARG A 66 4.85 -18.93 14.43
CA ARG A 66 4.61 -19.89 15.53
C ARG A 66 4.73 -19.26 16.92
N PHE A 67 5.14 -17.99 17.02
CA PHE A 67 5.41 -17.31 18.29
C PHE A 67 4.34 -16.25 18.66
N ASP A 68 3.50 -15.80 17.71
CA ASP A 68 2.53 -14.71 17.91
C ASP A 68 1.06 -15.14 18.05
N ALA A 69 0.81 -16.42 18.36
CA ALA A 69 -0.49 -16.88 18.85
C ALA A 69 -0.77 -16.41 20.31
N ARG A 70 -0.55 -15.13 20.58
CA ARG A 70 -0.79 -14.47 21.87
C ARG A 70 -1.79 -13.33 21.73
N PHE A 71 -2.90 -13.59 21.06
CA PHE A 71 -4.17 -12.91 21.38
C PHE A 71 -4.81 -13.64 22.57
N GLN A 72 -4.22 -13.44 23.75
CA GLN A 72 -4.89 -13.66 25.02
C GLN A 72 -5.07 -12.31 25.72
N ALA A 73 -6.19 -12.20 26.43
CA ALA A 73 -6.58 -11.12 27.33
C ALA A 73 -7.27 -9.91 26.69
N PHE A 74 -8.58 -10.04 26.44
CA PHE A 74 -9.60 -9.19 27.09
C PHE A 74 -10.93 -9.98 27.26
N SER A 75 -10.83 -11.22 27.74
CA SER A 75 -11.98 -12.12 27.95
C SER A 75 -12.72 -11.91 29.27
N SER A 76 -12.55 -10.76 29.94
CA SER A 76 -13.20 -10.48 31.24
C SER A 76 -14.35 -9.46 31.17
N PHE A 77 -14.65 -8.90 30.00
CA PHE A 77 -15.77 -7.97 29.86
C PHE A 77 -17.02 -8.71 29.38
N SER A 78 -17.94 -9.01 30.29
CA SER A 78 -19.25 -9.59 29.98
C SER A 78 -20.30 -8.49 29.74
N TRP A 79 -21.37 -8.81 29.01
CA TRP A 79 -22.55 -7.97 28.82
C TRP A 79 -23.10 -7.39 30.13
N GLU A 80 -23.22 -8.22 31.16
CA GLU A 80 -23.68 -7.85 32.50
C GLU A 80 -22.80 -6.75 33.14
N THR A 81 -21.53 -6.64 32.72
CA THR A 81 -20.61 -5.60 33.18
C THR A 81 -20.83 -4.26 32.48
N PHE A 82 -21.40 -4.25 31.27
CA PHE A 82 -21.73 -3.01 30.56
C PHE A 82 -22.96 -2.35 31.17
N GLU A 83 -24.09 -3.07 31.27
CA GLU A 83 -25.35 -2.52 31.81
C GLU A 83 -25.25 -2.12 33.28
N SER A 84 -24.49 -2.89 34.08
CA SER A 84 -24.31 -2.57 35.50
C SER A 84 -23.42 -1.36 35.75
N LYS A 85 -22.60 -0.94 34.78
CA LYS A 85 -21.66 0.18 34.93
C LYS A 85 -22.04 1.43 34.13
N TRP A 86 -22.74 1.29 33.01
CA TRP A 86 -22.86 2.34 32.03
C TRP A 86 -24.29 2.54 31.54
N THR A 87 -24.76 3.78 31.63
CA THR A 87 -25.88 4.29 30.82
C THR A 87 -25.31 4.87 29.53
N PRO A 88 -26.11 5.10 28.47
CA PRO A 88 -25.64 5.79 27.28
C PRO A 88 -24.95 7.13 27.59
N ASP A 89 -25.47 7.89 28.56
CA ASP A 89 -24.90 9.17 28.94
C ASP A 89 -23.56 9.02 29.68
N THR A 90 -23.46 8.10 30.66
CA THR A 90 -22.19 7.90 31.38
C THR A 90 -21.12 7.28 30.49
N TYR A 91 -21.51 6.46 29.51
CA TYR A 91 -20.59 5.92 28.51
C TYR A 91 -20.02 7.02 27.62
N VAL A 92 -20.86 7.92 27.10
CA VAL A 92 -20.39 9.06 26.28
C VAL A 92 -19.42 9.93 27.06
N VAL A 93 -19.73 10.25 28.32
CA VAL A 93 -18.81 11.00 29.20
C VAL A 93 -17.47 10.28 29.35
N ALA A 94 -17.48 8.95 29.57
CA ALA A 94 -16.23 8.19 29.65
C ALA A 94 -15.43 8.22 28.34
N VAL A 95 -16.07 8.14 27.18
CA VAL A 95 -15.38 8.29 25.89
C VAL A 95 -14.77 9.69 25.75
N GLU A 96 -15.47 10.74 26.17
CA GLU A 96 -14.97 12.12 26.12
C GLU A 96 -13.79 12.37 27.07
N GLU A 97 -13.91 11.89 28.31
CA GLU A 97 -12.91 12.14 29.36
C GLU A 97 -11.72 11.19 29.30
N ASN A 98 -11.81 10.08 28.55
CA ASN A 98 -10.76 9.08 28.49
C ASN A 98 -9.45 9.67 27.92
N ARG A 99 -8.43 9.78 28.78
CA ARG A 99 -7.08 10.23 28.42
C ARG A 99 -6.16 9.07 28.06
N ASP A 100 -6.56 7.84 28.36
CA ASP A 100 -5.76 6.65 28.14
C ASP A 100 -6.14 5.99 26.82
N ARG A 101 -5.28 6.13 25.81
CA ARG A 101 -5.51 5.52 24.49
C ARG A 101 -5.59 3.99 24.57
N ASP A 102 -4.92 3.37 25.55
CA ASP A 102 -4.89 1.93 25.72
C ASP A 102 -6.20 1.40 26.32
N ALA A 103 -7.03 2.28 26.91
CA ALA A 103 -8.35 1.94 27.43
C ALA A 103 -9.48 2.01 26.37
N LEU A 104 -9.27 2.71 25.25
CA LEU A 104 -10.28 2.84 24.17
C LEU A 104 -10.72 1.51 23.56
N PRO A 105 -9.85 0.51 23.33
CA PRO A 105 -10.27 -0.79 22.83
C PRO A 105 -11.27 -1.49 23.77
N ALA A 106 -11.08 -1.36 25.09
CA ALA A 106 -11.98 -1.95 26.07
C ALA A 106 -13.37 -1.29 26.03
N LEU A 107 -13.42 0.05 25.96
CA LEU A 107 -14.68 0.78 25.79
C LEU A 107 -15.39 0.39 24.49
N SER A 108 -14.65 0.39 23.38
CA SER A 108 -15.18 0.05 22.06
C SER A 108 -15.72 -1.37 21.99
N ASN A 109 -15.05 -2.33 22.63
CA ASN A 109 -15.51 -3.71 22.74
C ASN A 109 -16.77 -3.82 23.63
N ALA A 110 -16.84 -3.01 24.70
CA ALA A 110 -18.01 -2.99 25.56
C ALA A 110 -19.26 -2.49 24.82
N LEU A 111 -19.13 -1.43 24.01
CA LEU A 111 -20.20 -0.95 23.12
C LEU A 111 -20.55 -1.98 22.04
N PHE A 112 -19.55 -2.66 21.47
CA PHE A 112 -19.76 -3.70 20.45
C PHE A 112 -20.63 -4.86 20.95
N LEU A 113 -20.45 -5.23 22.22
CA LEU A 113 -21.21 -6.31 22.87
C LEU A 113 -22.57 -5.85 23.42
N SER A 114 -22.90 -4.56 23.33
CA SER A 114 -24.15 -4.03 23.87
C SER A 114 -25.38 -4.36 23.03
N GLU A 115 -26.56 -4.33 23.63
CA GLU A 115 -27.84 -4.40 22.92
C GLU A 115 -28.03 -3.26 21.91
N GLU A 116 -28.88 -3.50 20.90
CA GLU A 116 -29.10 -2.56 19.79
C GLU A 116 -29.58 -1.18 20.24
N ALA A 117 -30.53 -1.12 21.19
CA ALA A 117 -31.05 0.15 21.69
C ALA A 117 -29.97 0.99 22.40
N SER A 118 -29.09 0.35 23.17
CA SER A 118 -27.98 1.00 23.86
C SER A 118 -26.90 1.45 22.88
N LEU A 119 -26.57 0.60 21.89
CA LEU A 119 -25.67 0.96 20.80
C LEU A 119 -26.17 2.21 20.07
N ASP A 120 -27.43 2.22 19.65
CA ASP A 120 -28.03 3.34 18.91
C ASP A 120 -27.98 4.64 19.70
N ALA A 121 -28.41 4.59 20.96
CA ALA A 121 -28.42 5.72 21.85
C ALA A 121 -27.01 6.32 22.04
N VAL A 122 -25.98 5.48 22.12
CA VAL A 122 -24.58 5.92 22.23
C VAL A 122 -24.06 6.46 20.90
N VAL A 123 -24.31 5.76 19.79
CA VAL A 123 -23.84 6.14 18.45
C VAL A 123 -24.40 7.51 18.05
N GLU A 124 -25.70 7.74 18.23
CA GLU A 124 -26.34 9.02 17.93
C GLU A 124 -25.74 10.19 18.73
N ARG A 125 -25.30 9.93 19.97
CA ARG A 125 -24.63 10.92 20.83
C ARG A 125 -23.16 11.12 20.49
N LEU A 126 -22.47 10.07 20.04
CA LEU A 126 -21.05 10.12 19.69
C LEU A 126 -20.79 10.71 18.31
N ILE A 127 -21.68 10.53 17.33
CA ILE A 127 -21.50 11.06 15.96
C ILE A 127 -21.18 12.58 15.97
N PRO A 128 -21.95 13.46 16.65
CA PRO A 128 -21.63 14.89 16.69
C PRO A 128 -20.28 15.20 17.35
N LYS A 129 -19.76 14.32 18.20
CA LYS A 129 -18.49 14.52 18.92
C LYS A 129 -17.26 14.34 18.04
N VAL A 130 -17.42 13.75 16.86
CA VAL A 130 -16.38 13.68 15.82
C VAL A 130 -15.97 15.09 15.35
N LEU A 131 -16.83 16.10 15.49
CA LEU A 131 -16.54 17.53 15.22
C LEU A 131 -16.26 18.35 16.47
N SER A 132 -15.97 17.70 17.60
CA SER A 132 -15.64 18.41 18.83
C SER A 132 -14.45 19.37 18.64
N PRO A 133 -14.43 20.56 19.28
CA PRO A 133 -13.24 21.42 19.25
C PRO A 133 -12.04 20.75 19.92
N SER A 134 -12.25 19.79 20.83
CA SER A 134 -11.18 19.02 21.49
C SER A 134 -10.67 17.89 20.58
N PRO A 135 -9.39 17.90 20.14
CA PRO A 135 -8.83 16.85 19.29
C PRO A 135 -8.90 15.46 19.93
N GLN A 136 -8.75 15.38 21.25
CA GLN A 136 -8.87 14.14 22.01
C GLN A 136 -10.29 13.57 21.91
N VAL A 137 -11.31 14.41 22.08
CA VAL A 137 -12.71 13.98 21.99
C VAL A 137 -13.05 13.54 20.56
N ARG A 138 -12.58 14.26 19.54
CA ARG A 138 -12.74 13.85 18.13
C ARG A 138 -12.16 12.46 17.89
N PHE A 139 -10.91 12.25 18.30
CA PHE A 139 -10.22 10.98 18.14
C PHE A 139 -10.94 9.84 18.87
N ASN A 140 -11.30 10.04 20.13
CA ASN A 140 -11.97 9.02 20.94
C ASN A 140 -13.33 8.64 20.33
N ALA A 141 -14.15 9.63 19.97
CA ALA A 141 -15.44 9.40 19.34
C ALA A 141 -15.28 8.63 18.02
N LEU A 142 -14.39 9.09 17.14
CA LEU A 142 -14.15 8.45 15.85
C LEU A 142 -13.63 7.02 16.00
N ALA A 143 -12.64 6.79 16.86
CA ALA A 143 -12.08 5.47 17.12
C ALA A 143 -13.13 4.50 17.67
N THR A 144 -13.94 4.94 18.63
CA THR A 144 -15.02 4.13 19.21
C THR A 144 -16.10 3.78 18.19
N LEU A 145 -16.50 4.73 17.34
CA LEU A 145 -17.51 4.51 16.29
C LEU A 145 -16.98 3.58 15.18
N VAL A 146 -15.75 3.79 14.70
CA VAL A 146 -15.13 2.97 13.65
C VAL A 146 -14.93 1.53 14.12
N ALA A 147 -14.59 1.32 15.40
CA ALA A 147 -14.45 -0.01 15.97
C ALA A 147 -15.73 -0.86 15.86
N GLN A 148 -16.91 -0.24 15.74
CA GLN A 148 -18.18 -0.95 15.61
C GLN A 148 -18.39 -1.58 14.21
N TYR A 149 -17.58 -1.22 13.21
CA TYR A 149 -17.67 -1.78 11.85
C TYR A 149 -16.98 -3.15 11.69
N ARG A 150 -16.35 -3.70 12.73
CA ARG A 150 -15.67 -5.02 12.69
C ARG A 150 -16.23 -5.97 13.76
N PRO A 151 -16.49 -7.26 13.50
CA PRO A 151 -16.91 -7.94 12.26
C PRO A 151 -18.46 -7.95 12.04
N ARG A 152 -19.23 -7.11 12.75
CA ARG A 152 -20.71 -7.04 12.64
C ARG A 152 -21.20 -5.67 12.11
N SER A 153 -20.73 -5.28 10.94
CA SER A 153 -21.01 -3.96 10.34
C SER A 153 -22.50 -3.64 10.13
N SER A 154 -23.36 -4.66 10.00
CA SER A 154 -24.81 -4.47 9.78
C SER A 154 -25.51 -3.68 10.89
N ARG A 155 -24.99 -3.71 12.13
CA ARG A 155 -25.55 -2.93 13.25
C ARG A 155 -25.35 -1.42 13.07
N MET A 156 -24.30 -1.03 12.35
CA MET A 156 -23.97 0.37 12.09
C MET A 156 -24.57 0.90 10.79
N GLU A 157 -25.22 0.06 9.98
CA GLU A 157 -25.68 0.39 8.62
C GLU A 157 -26.60 1.62 8.59
N LYS A 158 -27.57 1.69 9.52
CA LYS A 158 -28.50 2.84 9.63
C LYS A 158 -27.80 4.14 10.06
N HIS A 159 -26.60 4.05 10.63
CA HIS A 159 -25.80 5.19 11.09
C HIS A 159 -24.70 5.58 10.10
N THR A 160 -24.43 4.76 9.09
CA THR A 160 -23.28 4.92 8.17
C THR A 160 -23.31 6.22 7.40
N GLN A 161 -24.47 6.62 6.87
CA GLN A 161 -24.61 7.90 6.15
C GLN A 161 -24.28 9.09 7.07
N ASN A 162 -24.93 9.16 8.24
CA ASN A 162 -24.73 10.26 9.20
C ASN A 162 -23.27 10.34 9.67
N LEU A 163 -22.67 9.21 10.02
CA LEU A 163 -21.27 9.16 10.43
C LEU A 163 -20.35 9.64 9.29
N THR A 164 -20.60 9.20 8.06
CA THR A 164 -19.80 9.61 6.91
C THR A 164 -19.91 11.10 6.65
N ASP A 165 -21.10 11.68 6.71
CA ASP A 165 -21.29 13.11 6.47
C ASP A 165 -20.53 13.96 7.49
N VAL A 166 -20.48 13.50 8.75
CA VAL A 166 -19.69 14.15 9.79
C VAL A 166 -18.19 13.98 9.56
N ILE A 167 -17.74 12.78 9.18
CA ILE A 167 -16.34 12.53 8.83
C ILE A 167 -15.91 13.38 7.63
N LEU A 168 -16.80 13.60 6.66
CA LEU A 168 -16.55 14.45 5.50
C LEU A 168 -16.33 15.91 5.89
N VAL A 169 -17.11 16.42 6.83
CA VAL A 169 -16.89 17.76 7.40
C VAL A 169 -15.51 17.83 8.06
N GLN A 170 -15.17 16.83 8.88
CA GLN A 170 -13.87 16.76 9.53
C GLN A 170 -12.72 16.72 8.51
N LEU A 171 -12.84 15.93 7.43
CA LEU A 171 -11.84 15.86 6.36
C LEU A 171 -11.56 17.24 5.74
N ARG A 172 -12.61 18.02 5.50
CA ARG A 172 -12.52 19.37 4.90
C ARG A 172 -11.90 20.38 5.86
N GLU A 173 -12.25 20.31 7.14
CA GLU A 173 -11.70 21.18 8.18
C GLU A 173 -10.23 20.88 8.47
N SER A 174 -9.84 19.61 8.41
CA SER A 174 -8.48 19.13 8.70
C SER A 174 -7.54 19.17 7.49
N LYS A 175 -7.92 19.74 6.34
CA LYS A 175 -7.14 19.67 5.08
C LYS A 175 -5.65 20.05 5.19
N ASP A 176 -5.32 20.94 6.12
CA ASP A 176 -3.96 21.44 6.33
C ASP A 176 -3.19 20.65 7.42
N ASN A 177 -3.81 19.63 8.03
CA ASN A 177 -3.25 18.78 9.08
C ASN A 177 -3.18 17.31 8.62
N VAL A 178 -1.99 16.89 8.17
CA VAL A 178 -1.75 15.56 7.60
C VAL A 178 -2.14 14.42 8.56
N GLU A 179 -1.85 14.53 9.85
CA GLU A 179 -2.18 13.46 10.81
C GLU A 179 -3.68 13.30 11.04
N GLU A 180 -4.43 14.40 11.04
CA GLU A 180 -5.88 14.35 11.13
C GLU A 180 -6.51 13.81 9.84
N VAL A 181 -6.04 14.25 8.67
CA VAL A 181 -6.49 13.71 7.38
C VAL A 181 -6.23 12.21 7.31
N LYS A 182 -5.05 11.74 7.74
CA LYS A 182 -4.72 10.32 7.82
C LYS A 182 -5.71 9.55 8.70
N THR A 183 -5.98 10.06 9.90
CA THR A 183 -6.94 9.45 10.83
C THR A 183 -8.33 9.33 10.22
N VAL A 184 -8.78 10.38 9.51
CA VAL A 184 -10.06 10.40 8.81
C VAL A 184 -10.09 9.40 7.64
N LEU A 185 -9.02 9.33 6.85
CA LEU A 185 -8.90 8.38 5.74
C LEU A 185 -8.91 6.92 6.22
N ASP A 186 -8.24 6.63 7.34
CA ASP A 186 -8.25 5.30 7.97
C ASP A 186 -9.63 4.92 8.52
N ALA A 187 -10.37 5.90 9.06
CA ALA A 187 -11.75 5.72 9.49
C ALA A 187 -12.67 5.38 8.31
N LEU A 188 -12.62 6.17 7.23
CA LEU A 188 -13.39 5.91 6.00
C LEU A 188 -13.04 4.54 5.39
N LYS A 189 -11.75 4.19 5.36
CA LYS A 189 -11.28 2.88 4.88
C LYS A 189 -11.83 1.73 5.71
N SER A 190 -11.94 1.91 7.03
CA SER A 190 -12.45 0.89 7.97
C SER A 190 -13.97 0.74 7.93
N ILE A 191 -14.70 1.83 7.64
CA ILE A 191 -16.14 1.79 7.34
C ILE A 191 -16.38 0.97 6.06
N GLY A 192 -15.51 1.15 5.05
CA GLY A 192 -15.60 0.42 3.79
C GLY A 192 -16.63 1.04 2.85
N ALA A 193 -17.45 0.20 2.21
CA ALA A 193 -18.41 0.61 1.20
C ALA A 193 -19.32 1.73 1.73
N ASN A 194 -19.37 2.84 1.01
CA ASN A 194 -19.96 4.07 1.52
C ASN A 194 -21.11 4.57 0.63
N PRO A 195 -22.28 4.92 1.19
CA PRO A 195 -23.38 5.51 0.41
C PRO A 195 -23.11 6.97 -0.05
N SER A 196 -22.17 7.68 0.56
CA SER A 196 -21.95 9.11 0.29
C SER A 196 -20.99 9.35 -0.88
N GLN A 197 -21.55 9.66 -2.05
CA GLN A 197 -20.77 10.07 -3.23
C GLN A 197 -19.89 11.29 -2.96
N ALA A 198 -20.38 12.24 -2.16
CA ALA A 198 -19.61 13.44 -1.81
C ALA A 198 -18.33 13.10 -1.03
N ALA A 199 -18.37 12.07 -0.18
CA ALA A 199 -17.18 11.61 0.55
C ALA A 199 -16.20 10.92 -0.40
N ILE A 200 -16.70 10.08 -1.32
CA ILE A 200 -15.88 9.45 -2.36
C ILE A 200 -15.16 10.52 -3.21
N ASP A 201 -15.88 11.57 -3.62
CA ASP A 201 -15.34 12.64 -4.44
C ASP A 201 -14.24 13.44 -3.71
N GLU A 202 -14.39 13.73 -2.42
CA GLU A 202 -13.33 14.39 -1.65
C GLU A 202 -12.09 13.52 -1.49
N VAL A 203 -12.26 12.22 -1.17
CA VAL A 203 -11.14 11.28 -1.12
C VAL A 203 -10.47 11.16 -2.50
N ALA A 204 -11.26 11.19 -3.58
CA ALA A 204 -10.75 11.16 -4.95
C ALA A 204 -9.89 12.39 -5.29
N LYS A 205 -10.17 13.57 -4.72
CA LYS A 205 -9.29 14.76 -4.90
C LYS A 205 -7.91 14.51 -4.31
N ILE A 206 -7.83 13.95 -3.10
CA ILE A 206 -6.56 13.60 -2.45
C ILE A 206 -5.85 12.49 -3.22
N MET A 207 -6.60 11.46 -3.63
CA MET A 207 -6.10 10.36 -4.45
C MET A 207 -5.44 10.85 -5.74
N ASN A 208 -6.04 11.84 -6.42
CA ASN A 208 -5.57 12.32 -7.72
C ASN A 208 -4.46 13.38 -7.63
N ASP A 209 -4.20 13.93 -6.45
CA ASP A 209 -3.04 14.80 -6.23
C ASP A 209 -1.78 13.94 -6.06
N GLY A 210 -0.94 13.89 -7.09
CA GLY A 210 0.31 13.14 -7.08
C GLY A 210 1.40 13.67 -6.15
N HIS A 211 1.22 14.85 -5.55
CA HIS A 211 2.17 15.43 -4.59
C HIS A 211 1.64 15.36 -3.15
N HIS A 212 0.39 14.94 -2.96
CA HIS A 212 -0.20 14.88 -1.64
C HIS A 212 0.39 13.71 -0.85
N PRO A 213 0.96 13.90 0.36
CA PRO A 213 1.67 12.85 1.10
C PRO A 213 0.80 11.60 1.37
N LEU A 214 -0.52 11.78 1.45
CA LEU A 214 -1.49 10.70 1.66
C LEU A 214 -2.15 10.16 0.39
N ALA A 215 -1.62 10.46 -0.82
CA ALA A 215 -2.24 10.03 -2.08
C ALA A 215 -2.42 8.50 -2.17
N VAL A 216 -1.44 7.73 -1.67
CA VAL A 216 -1.53 6.26 -1.61
C VAL A 216 -2.63 5.81 -0.66
N LEU A 217 -2.67 6.36 0.56
CA LEU A 217 -3.71 6.02 1.53
C LEU A 217 -5.11 6.38 0.98
N ALA A 218 -5.27 7.57 0.41
CA ALA A 218 -6.51 7.99 -0.21
C ALA A 218 -6.92 7.09 -1.38
N THR A 219 -5.96 6.60 -2.18
CA THR A 219 -6.21 5.61 -3.24
C THR A 219 -6.80 4.34 -2.65
N LEU A 220 -6.21 3.79 -1.58
CA LEU A 220 -6.69 2.57 -0.92
C LEU A 220 -8.05 2.80 -0.25
N THR A 221 -8.26 3.96 0.37
CA THR A 221 -9.54 4.35 0.97
C THR A 221 -10.63 4.43 -0.08
N ALA A 222 -10.39 5.09 -1.22
CA ALA A 222 -11.34 5.21 -2.31
C ALA A 222 -11.78 3.82 -2.84
N GLY A 223 -10.83 2.89 -3.02
CA GLY A 223 -11.14 1.54 -3.50
C GLY A 223 -11.93 0.67 -2.50
N LYS A 224 -11.87 0.98 -1.20
CA LYS A 224 -12.72 0.34 -0.18
C LYS A 224 -14.11 0.99 -0.09
N MET A 225 -14.19 2.30 -0.33
CA MET A 225 -15.47 3.03 -0.34
C MET A 225 -16.31 2.74 -1.58
N ASP A 226 -15.66 2.59 -2.74
CA ASP A 226 -16.29 2.25 -4.01
C ASP A 226 -15.51 1.14 -4.72
N VAL A 227 -16.06 -0.07 -4.69
CA VAL A 227 -15.48 -1.26 -5.33
C VAL A 227 -15.48 -1.18 -6.86
N SER A 228 -16.26 -0.28 -7.46
CA SER A 228 -16.26 -0.06 -8.91
C SER A 228 -15.04 0.76 -9.37
N LEU A 229 -14.41 1.49 -8.43
CA LEU A 229 -13.27 2.34 -8.70
C LEU A 229 -12.01 1.50 -8.91
N LYS A 230 -11.47 1.55 -10.13
CA LYS A 230 -10.23 0.86 -10.50
C LYS A 230 -9.02 1.58 -9.94
N VAL A 231 -8.67 1.30 -8.68
CA VAL A 231 -7.52 1.92 -7.99
C VAL A 231 -6.17 1.38 -8.43
N GLY A 232 -6.12 0.18 -9.01
CA GLY A 232 -4.87 -0.46 -9.45
C GLY A 232 -4.01 0.46 -10.34
N PRO A 233 -4.53 0.96 -11.48
CA PRO A 233 -3.76 1.86 -12.36
C PRO A 233 -3.20 3.09 -11.63
N ARG A 234 -3.92 3.61 -10.63
CA ARG A 234 -3.45 4.73 -9.81
C ARG A 234 -2.28 4.33 -8.91
N LEU A 235 -2.34 3.15 -8.29
CA LEU A 235 -1.22 2.61 -7.50
C LEU A 235 0.04 2.43 -8.35
N ILE A 236 -0.09 1.90 -9.57
CA ILE A 236 1.01 1.79 -10.54
C ILE A 236 1.61 3.17 -10.83
N ALA A 237 0.77 4.15 -11.15
CA ALA A 237 1.22 5.51 -11.42
C ALA A 237 1.98 6.14 -10.24
N LEU A 238 1.53 5.91 -8.99
CA LEU A 238 2.21 6.39 -7.79
C LEU A 238 3.56 5.69 -7.55
N ILE A 239 3.67 4.40 -7.87
CA ILE A 239 4.92 3.65 -7.84
C ILE A 239 5.90 4.19 -8.90
N ASP A 240 5.43 4.40 -10.12
CA ASP A 240 6.23 4.94 -11.22
C ASP A 240 6.75 6.36 -10.94
N GLN A 241 5.90 7.18 -10.31
CA GLN A 241 6.24 8.54 -9.87
C GLN A 241 7.17 8.56 -8.65
N LYS A 242 7.37 7.42 -7.97
CA LYS A 242 8.14 7.31 -6.73
C LYS A 242 7.61 8.24 -5.64
N HIS A 243 6.28 8.28 -5.54
CA HIS A 243 5.57 8.95 -4.48
C HIS A 243 6.16 8.57 -3.11
N GLU A 244 6.16 9.46 -2.11
CA GLU A 244 6.76 9.21 -0.79
C GLU A 244 6.36 7.84 -0.19
N ASP A 245 5.06 7.54 -0.21
CA ASP A 245 4.48 6.28 0.26
C ASP A 245 4.38 5.16 -0.82
N TRP A 246 5.19 5.18 -1.88
CA TRP A 246 5.12 4.18 -2.96
C TRP A 246 5.27 2.74 -2.46
N ALA A 247 6.01 2.54 -1.37
CA ALA A 247 6.19 1.26 -0.69
C ALA A 247 4.85 0.65 -0.26
N LEU A 248 3.95 1.47 0.29
CA LEU A 248 2.60 1.04 0.69
C LEU A 248 1.77 0.69 -0.54
N ALA A 249 1.90 1.45 -1.63
CA ALA A 249 1.22 1.15 -2.90
C ALA A 249 1.66 -0.20 -3.48
N ALA A 250 2.95 -0.52 -3.39
CA ALA A 250 3.50 -1.79 -3.85
C ALA A 250 2.93 -2.98 -3.06
N LYS A 251 2.85 -2.87 -1.73
CA LYS A 251 2.29 -3.94 -0.87
C LYS A 251 0.84 -4.27 -1.22
N HIS A 252 0.01 -3.25 -1.44
CA HIS A 252 -1.41 -3.44 -1.73
C HIS A 252 -1.74 -3.66 -3.22
N LEU A 253 -0.76 -3.62 -4.13
CA LEU A 253 -1.02 -3.72 -5.57
C LEU A 253 -1.74 -5.03 -5.96
N HIS A 254 -1.36 -6.14 -5.31
CA HIS A 254 -1.90 -7.47 -5.58
C HIS A 254 -3.36 -7.64 -5.14
N GLU A 255 -3.90 -6.76 -4.30
CA GLU A 255 -5.33 -6.75 -3.95
C GLU A 255 -6.20 -6.21 -5.09
N HIS A 256 -5.59 -5.52 -6.05
CA HIS A 256 -6.27 -4.77 -7.11
C HIS A 256 -5.83 -5.16 -8.54
N PHE A 257 -4.89 -6.08 -8.65
CA PHE A 257 -4.39 -6.65 -9.91
C PHE A 257 -4.23 -8.17 -9.78
N PRO A 258 -4.29 -8.93 -10.89
CA PRO A 258 -3.91 -10.33 -10.89
C PRO A 258 -2.52 -10.52 -10.27
N LYS A 259 -2.41 -11.44 -9.31
CA LYS A 259 -1.17 -11.70 -8.55
C LYS A 259 0.08 -11.83 -9.44
N ALA A 260 -0.02 -12.59 -10.53
CA ALA A 260 1.08 -12.80 -11.47
C ALA A 260 1.53 -11.51 -12.17
N GLU A 261 0.58 -10.67 -12.59
CA GLU A 261 0.89 -9.40 -13.24
C GLU A 261 1.51 -8.40 -12.25
N ALA A 262 0.97 -8.33 -11.03
CA ALA A 262 1.53 -7.52 -9.96
C ALA A 262 2.96 -7.95 -9.61
N TYR A 263 3.23 -9.26 -9.54
CA TYR A 263 4.55 -9.80 -9.27
C TYR A 263 5.56 -9.42 -10.37
N GLU A 264 5.23 -9.65 -11.64
CA GLU A 264 6.12 -9.31 -12.77
C GLU A 264 6.37 -7.80 -12.86
N TYR A 265 5.35 -6.99 -12.58
CA TYR A 265 5.51 -5.53 -12.49
C TYR A 265 6.49 -5.14 -11.37
N LEU A 266 6.31 -5.63 -10.13
CA LEU A 266 7.19 -5.32 -9.02
C LEU A 266 8.63 -5.84 -9.24
N LYS A 267 8.77 -7.02 -9.85
CA LYS A 267 10.06 -7.58 -10.27
C LYS A 267 10.77 -6.68 -11.28
N SER A 268 10.02 -6.11 -12.25
CA SER A 268 10.59 -5.14 -13.19
C SER A 268 11.11 -3.88 -12.49
N LYS A 269 10.41 -3.39 -11.45
CA LYS A 269 10.84 -2.24 -10.64
C LYS A 269 12.05 -2.56 -9.76
N TYR A 270 12.15 -3.77 -9.25
CA TYR A 270 13.31 -4.22 -8.47
C TYR A 270 14.62 -4.16 -9.28
N ARG A 271 14.55 -4.42 -10.59
CA ARG A 271 15.70 -4.36 -11.52
C ARG A 271 16.15 -2.93 -11.84
N GLU A 272 15.35 -1.91 -11.53
CA GLU A 272 15.71 -0.52 -11.79
C GLU A 272 16.73 0.00 -10.75
N PRO A 273 17.92 0.50 -11.16
CA PRO A 273 18.97 0.96 -10.23
C PRO A 273 18.54 2.08 -9.28
N LYS A 274 17.50 2.82 -9.67
CA LYS A 274 16.98 3.98 -8.93
C LYS A 274 16.10 3.61 -7.73
N PHE A 275 15.80 2.32 -7.48
CA PHE A 275 15.06 1.88 -6.29
C PHE A 275 15.96 1.54 -5.08
N GLY A 276 17.28 1.52 -5.27
CA GLY A 276 18.33 1.59 -4.25
C GLY A 276 18.00 0.93 -2.88
N PRO A 277 18.04 1.68 -1.75
CA PRO A 277 17.89 1.13 -0.39
C PRO A 277 16.50 0.54 -0.08
N ASN A 278 15.50 0.76 -0.94
CA ASN A 278 14.12 0.34 -0.73
C ASN A 278 13.77 -0.96 -1.50
N GLN A 279 14.76 -1.63 -2.08
CA GLN A 279 14.66 -2.97 -2.64
C GLN A 279 14.03 -3.98 -1.65
N LEU A 280 14.29 -3.79 -0.36
CA LEU A 280 13.71 -4.58 0.73
C LEU A 280 12.17 -4.60 0.71
N THR A 281 11.56 -3.44 0.46
CA THR A 281 10.10 -3.29 0.50
C THR A 281 9.43 -3.89 -0.72
N LEU A 282 10.10 -3.87 -1.88
CA LEU A 282 9.65 -4.61 -3.07
C LEU A 282 9.68 -6.12 -2.80
N ILE A 283 10.73 -6.62 -2.13
CA ILE A 283 10.82 -8.03 -1.73
C ILE A 283 9.70 -8.41 -0.75
N GLU A 284 9.38 -7.55 0.22
CA GLU A 284 8.26 -7.77 1.14
C GLU A 284 6.92 -7.80 0.42
N ALA A 285 6.67 -6.83 -0.47
CA ALA A 285 5.46 -6.78 -1.27
C ALA A 285 5.32 -8.04 -2.13
N MET A 286 6.38 -8.48 -2.83
CA MET A 286 6.36 -9.71 -3.64
C MET A 286 6.12 -10.97 -2.80
N ASN A 287 6.68 -11.06 -1.58
CA ASN A 287 6.44 -12.17 -0.66
C ASN A 287 4.97 -12.28 -0.20
N GLU A 288 4.22 -11.18 -0.17
CA GLU A 288 2.79 -11.19 0.19
C GLU A 288 1.91 -11.70 -0.96
N ILE A 289 2.41 -11.66 -2.20
CA ILE A 289 1.70 -12.13 -3.40
C ILE A 289 1.74 -13.66 -3.51
N GLU A 290 2.90 -14.28 -3.24
CA GLU A 290 3.14 -15.72 -3.33
C GLU A 290 2.50 -16.49 -2.15
N TRP A 291 1.17 -16.65 -2.20
CA TRP A 291 0.37 -17.63 -1.46
C TRP A 291 -0.77 -18.14 -2.36
#